data_AF-A0A1H4EUT9-F1
#
_entry.id   AF-A0A1H4EUT9-F1
#
_cell.length_a   1.000
_cell.length_b   1.000
_cell.length_c   1.000
_cell.angle_alpha   90.00
_cell.angle_beta   90.00
_cell.angle_gamma   90.00
#
_symmetry.space_group_name_H-M   'P 1'
#
loop_
_entity.id
_entity.type
_entity.pdbx_description
1 polymer ?
#
loop_
_entity_poly.entity_id
_entity_poly.type
_entity_poly.pdbx_seq_one_letter_code
_entity_poly.pdbx_strand_id
1 'polypeptide(L)'
;MKKLFTIFISAVIALSICACGGGAKPTETTVEVSTTMEETTTEEETNEEIIPPKKVGDTAETEFYRFTLKDAKLSDNILVCYGDNAKKSTFVNAEEFFTATDEAFVDEEGYVIEGIHGFNQNKESDNTFLYYAFDFEYIGKEQRTSVKYDFAPRVVYNSEYTFDSDYFSMYRTRNNSKVSTWANFDSDSEATATVKALGLEIGYFNGSIKPLSDDIYEVRGVIQIPKKIKEDSNRELILYLCGVPYEIH
;
A
#
# COMPACT_ATOMS: atom_id res chain seq x y z
N MET A 1 -0.38 -16.46 53.71
CA MET A 1 -1.79 -16.87 53.49
C MET A 1 -2.23 -16.36 52.11
N LYS A 2 -2.92 -17.20 51.32
CA LYS A 2 -4.11 -16.89 50.47
C LYS A 2 -4.16 -15.51 49.75
N LYS A 3 -4.39 -15.40 48.43
CA LYS A 3 -4.77 -16.37 47.36
C LYS A 3 -4.45 -15.77 45.97
N LEU A 4 -4.04 -16.66 45.05
CA LEU A 4 -4.52 -16.82 43.66
C LEU A 4 -5.27 -15.67 42.97
N PHE A 5 -4.88 -15.34 41.73
CA PHE A 5 -5.68 -15.73 40.55
C PHE A 5 -4.83 -15.84 39.26
N THR A 6 -4.92 -17.00 38.62
CA THR A 6 -4.40 -17.29 37.28
C THR A 6 -5.44 -16.88 36.24
N ILE A 7 -5.02 -16.37 35.08
CA ILE A 7 -5.87 -16.29 33.89
C ILE A 7 -5.18 -17.03 32.74
N PHE A 8 -5.74 -18.20 32.39
CA PHE A 8 -5.59 -18.80 31.06
C PHE A 8 -6.61 -18.14 30.14
N ILE A 9 -6.24 -17.82 28.90
CA ILE A 9 -7.21 -17.69 27.79
C ILE A 9 -6.71 -18.57 26.64
N SER A 10 -7.34 -19.74 26.54
CA SER A 10 -7.26 -20.63 25.39
C SER A 10 -8.54 -20.49 24.57
N ALA A 11 -8.39 -20.34 23.25
CA ALA A 11 -9.35 -20.60 22.17
C ALA A 11 -10.87 -20.52 22.47
N VAL A 12 -11.57 -19.62 21.78
CA VAL A 12 -13.01 -19.75 21.51
C VAL A 12 -13.24 -19.80 19.99
N ILE A 13 -13.63 -20.99 19.52
CA ILE A 13 -14.29 -21.16 18.23
C ILE A 13 -15.77 -20.76 18.41
N ALA A 14 -16.31 -19.96 17.50
CA ALA A 14 -17.75 -19.75 17.39
C ALA A 14 -18.19 -19.83 15.91
N LEU A 15 -18.92 -20.89 15.58
CA LEU A 15 -19.55 -21.16 14.28
C LEU A 15 -21.05 -20.82 14.31
N SER A 16 -21.64 -20.67 13.12
CA SER A 16 -23.09 -20.45 12.85
C SER A 16 -23.55 -19.00 13.10
N ILE A 17 -24.56 -18.42 12.43
CA ILE A 17 -25.90 -18.87 11.97
C ILE A 17 -26.23 -18.06 10.67
N CYS A 18 -26.96 -18.52 9.62
CA CYS A 18 -27.78 -19.72 9.38
C CYS A 18 -27.71 -20.18 7.90
N ALA A 19 -28.52 -21.17 7.52
CA ALA A 19 -28.92 -21.48 6.14
C ALA A 19 -30.22 -20.74 5.73
N CYS A 20 -30.37 -20.38 4.45
CA CYS A 20 -31.65 -20.07 3.81
C CYS A 20 -31.53 -20.39 2.31
N GLY A 21 -32.52 -21.08 1.71
CA GLY A 21 -32.48 -21.41 0.27
C GLY A 21 -32.95 -22.82 -0.15
N GLY A 22 -33.84 -23.46 0.60
CA GLY A 22 -34.60 -24.61 0.07
C GLY A 22 -35.57 -24.14 -1.02
N GLY A 23 -35.58 -24.79 -2.19
CA GLY A 23 -36.19 -24.25 -3.40
C GLY A 23 -37.66 -24.61 -3.67
N ALA A 24 -38.18 -24.07 -4.78
CA ALA A 24 -39.39 -24.51 -5.46
C ALA A 24 -39.30 -24.25 -6.99
N LYS A 25 -39.77 -25.20 -7.80
CA LYS A 25 -39.97 -25.12 -9.28
C LYS A 25 -41.42 -24.67 -9.57
N PRO A 26 -41.78 -24.14 -10.77
CA PRO A 26 -41.78 -24.82 -12.09
C PRO A 26 -41.17 -23.94 -13.25
N THR A 27 -40.71 -24.43 -14.42
CA THR A 27 -41.43 -25.04 -15.58
C THR A 27 -42.53 -24.11 -16.14
N GLU A 28 -42.64 -23.67 -17.41
CA GLU A 28 -42.05 -23.94 -18.75
C GLU A 28 -42.13 -22.60 -19.56
N THR A 29 -41.39 -22.32 -20.65
CA THR A 29 -41.82 -22.58 -22.06
C THR A 29 -40.79 -21.98 -23.05
N THR A 30 -40.63 -22.61 -24.21
CA THR A 30 -39.74 -22.29 -25.35
C THR A 30 -40.14 -21.05 -26.18
N VAL A 31 -39.16 -20.31 -26.74
CA VAL A 31 -39.24 -19.72 -28.09
C VAL A 31 -37.86 -19.79 -28.76
N GLU A 32 -37.76 -20.42 -29.94
CA GLU A 32 -36.61 -20.29 -30.84
C GLU A 32 -36.73 -19.00 -31.65
N VAL A 33 -35.62 -18.25 -31.80
CA VAL A 33 -35.40 -17.43 -33.00
C VAL A 33 -33.96 -17.62 -33.45
N SER A 34 -33.81 -18.27 -34.60
CA SER A 34 -32.55 -18.35 -35.34
C SER A 34 -32.34 -17.06 -36.13
N THR A 35 -31.19 -16.42 -35.97
CA THR A 35 -30.64 -15.50 -36.97
C THR A 35 -29.13 -15.63 -37.03
N THR A 36 -28.64 -16.21 -38.12
CA THR A 36 -27.22 -16.27 -38.48
C THR A 36 -26.70 -14.88 -38.80
N MET A 37 -25.56 -14.47 -38.22
CA MET A 37 -24.65 -13.49 -38.82
C MET A 37 -23.21 -13.93 -38.61
N GLU A 38 -22.37 -13.62 -39.60
CA GLU A 38 -21.05 -14.21 -39.83
C GLU A 38 -19.98 -13.77 -38.82
N GLU A 39 -18.91 -14.58 -38.76
CA GLU A 39 -17.64 -14.20 -38.15
C GLU A 39 -17.11 -12.90 -38.74
N THR A 40 -16.73 -11.96 -37.87
CA THR A 40 -15.51 -11.19 -38.09
C THR A 40 -14.87 -10.98 -36.73
N THR A 41 -14.10 -11.99 -36.30
CA THR A 41 -13.26 -11.90 -35.11
C THR A 41 -12.09 -10.99 -35.43
N THR A 42 -12.31 -9.67 -35.37
CA THR A 42 -11.21 -8.71 -35.34
C THR A 42 -10.56 -8.83 -33.96
N GLU A 43 -9.56 -9.68 -33.85
CA GLU A 43 -8.59 -9.59 -32.76
C GLU A 43 -7.85 -8.26 -32.92
N GLU A 44 -8.38 -7.21 -32.29
CA GLU A 44 -7.57 -6.04 -31.98
C GLU A 44 -6.50 -6.50 -30.97
N GLU A 45 -5.35 -6.93 -31.50
CA GLU A 45 -4.10 -6.90 -30.76
C GLU A 45 -3.87 -5.43 -30.36
N THR A 46 -4.36 -5.06 -29.18
CA THR A 46 -3.93 -3.86 -28.47
C THR A 46 -2.45 -4.04 -28.22
N ASN A 47 -1.66 -3.50 -29.12
CA ASN A 47 -0.20 -3.49 -29.09
C ASN A 47 0.23 -2.57 -27.95
N GLU A 48 0.07 -3.04 -26.72
CA GLU A 48 0.45 -2.33 -25.50
C GLU A 48 1.94 -2.01 -25.59
N GLU A 49 2.25 -0.71 -25.62
CA GLU A 49 3.62 -0.24 -25.71
C GLU A 49 4.39 -0.74 -24.48
N ILE A 50 5.31 -1.68 -24.67
CA ILE A 50 6.08 -2.28 -23.59
C ILE A 50 7.05 -1.24 -23.04
N ILE A 51 6.61 -0.51 -22.00
CA ILE A 51 7.41 0.48 -21.29
C ILE A 51 8.50 -0.28 -20.49
N PRO A 52 9.80 -0.07 -20.78
CA PRO A 52 10.87 -0.73 -20.04
C PRO A 52 10.92 -0.23 -18.58
N PRO A 53 11.20 -1.11 -17.59
CA PRO A 53 11.33 -0.71 -16.20
C PRO A 53 12.39 0.37 -15.96
N LYS A 54 12.04 1.34 -15.12
CA LYS A 54 12.96 2.36 -14.57
C LYS A 54 13.66 1.86 -13.31
N LYS A 55 14.69 2.55 -12.84
CA LYS A 55 15.38 2.25 -11.58
C LYS A 55 15.03 3.25 -10.47
N VAL A 56 15.27 2.87 -9.22
CA VAL A 56 15.23 3.81 -8.10
C VAL A 56 16.19 4.98 -8.38
N GLY A 57 15.70 6.21 -8.22
CA GLY A 57 16.39 7.44 -8.59
C GLY A 57 15.93 8.05 -9.93
N ASP A 58 15.31 7.26 -10.83
CA ASP A 58 14.85 7.75 -12.12
C ASP A 58 13.54 8.54 -12.01
N THR A 59 13.49 9.67 -12.72
CA THR A 59 12.27 10.45 -12.94
C THR A 59 11.43 9.85 -14.08
N ALA A 60 10.12 9.85 -13.90
CA ALA A 60 9.10 9.58 -14.90
C ALA A 60 8.22 10.83 -15.11
N GLU A 61 7.70 10.98 -16.32
CA GLU A 61 6.65 11.94 -16.65
C GLU A 61 5.49 11.20 -17.30
N THR A 62 4.26 11.56 -16.94
CA THR A 62 3.02 11.14 -17.59
C THR A 62 2.27 12.38 -18.08
N GLU A 63 1.05 12.23 -18.60
CA GLU A 63 0.20 13.40 -18.94
C GLU A 63 -0.05 14.33 -17.73
N PHE A 64 -0.07 13.76 -16.52
CA PHE A 64 -0.55 14.45 -15.31
C PHE A 64 0.56 14.74 -14.29
N TYR A 65 1.61 13.92 -14.25
CA TYR A 65 2.58 13.93 -13.15
C TYR A 65 4.02 13.89 -13.64
N ARG A 66 4.90 14.60 -12.94
CA ARG A 66 6.34 14.30 -12.91
C ARG A 66 6.63 13.68 -11.55
N PHE A 67 7.29 12.53 -11.50
CA PHE A 67 7.60 11.88 -10.23
C PHE A 67 8.89 11.08 -10.27
N THR A 68 9.48 10.85 -9.10
CA THR A 68 10.75 10.12 -8.94
C THR A 68 10.65 9.15 -7.77
N LEU A 69 10.83 7.85 -8.02
CA LEU A 69 11.00 6.85 -6.97
C LEU A 69 12.35 7.10 -6.27
N LYS A 70 12.32 7.44 -4.98
CA LYS A 70 13.49 7.85 -4.17
C LYS A 70 14.17 6.69 -3.45
N ASP A 71 13.38 5.79 -2.90
CA ASP A 71 13.82 4.57 -2.21
C ASP A 71 12.78 3.47 -2.45
N ALA A 72 13.22 2.23 -2.54
CA ALA A 72 12.36 1.05 -2.53
C ALA A 72 13.18 -0.16 -2.08
N LYS A 73 12.71 -0.86 -1.04
CA LYS A 73 13.44 -1.98 -0.44
C LYS A 73 12.53 -2.90 0.37
N LEU A 74 12.96 -4.16 0.51
CA LEU A 74 12.28 -5.14 1.36
C LEU A 74 12.74 -4.98 2.81
N SER A 75 11.79 -4.85 3.74
CA SER A 75 12.07 -4.69 5.16
C SER A 75 11.06 -5.43 6.03
N ASP A 76 11.53 -5.96 7.15
CA ASP A 76 10.65 -6.53 8.17
C ASP A 76 10.23 -5.47 9.20
N ASN A 77 10.94 -4.33 9.28
CA ASN A 77 10.63 -3.23 10.21
C ASN A 77 10.47 -1.88 9.48
N ILE A 78 9.46 -1.12 9.90
CA ILE A 78 9.10 0.20 9.37
C ILE A 78 9.00 1.16 10.56
N LEU A 79 10.01 2.00 10.73
CA LEU A 79 10.06 3.03 11.77
C LEU A 79 8.99 4.07 11.44
N VAL A 80 8.03 4.27 12.32
CA VAL A 80 7.07 5.38 12.22
C VAL A 80 7.70 6.64 12.80
N CYS A 81 8.35 6.59 13.97
CA CYS A 81 9.04 7.72 14.59
C CYS A 81 9.73 7.34 15.92
N TYR A 82 10.49 8.29 16.46
CA TYR A 82 10.98 8.28 17.85
C TYR A 82 10.20 9.27 18.73
N GLY A 83 10.05 8.96 20.03
CA GLY A 83 9.58 9.87 21.08
C GLY A 83 8.76 9.19 22.18
N ASP A 84 8.87 9.68 23.42
CA ASP A 84 8.31 9.10 24.65
C ASP A 84 6.78 8.87 24.68
N ASN A 85 6.04 9.35 23.67
CA ASN A 85 4.58 9.32 23.65
C ASN A 85 4.05 9.24 22.22
N ALA A 86 3.04 8.38 22.02
CA ALA A 86 2.12 8.25 20.89
C ALA A 86 1.25 9.52 20.59
N LYS A 87 1.78 10.73 20.80
CA LYS A 87 1.05 12.01 20.65
C LYS A 87 1.20 12.55 19.23
N LYS A 88 0.06 12.73 18.55
CA LYS A 88 -0.06 13.32 17.20
C LYS A 88 0.83 14.56 16.97
N SER A 89 1.00 15.44 17.96
CA SER A 89 1.86 16.64 17.89
C SER A 89 3.36 16.35 17.71
N THR A 90 3.84 15.19 18.17
CA THR A 90 5.24 14.76 18.05
C THR A 90 5.56 14.29 16.63
N PHE A 91 4.58 13.76 15.91
CA PHE A 91 4.77 13.10 14.60
C PHE A 91 4.64 14.03 13.40
N VAL A 92 4.01 15.20 13.63
CA VAL A 92 3.68 16.19 12.60
C VAL A 92 4.87 16.51 11.69
N ASN A 93 6.06 16.67 12.29
CA ASN A 93 7.24 17.25 11.65
C ASN A 93 8.44 16.29 11.59
N ALA A 94 8.27 15.00 11.91
CA ALA A 94 9.38 14.06 11.89
C ALA A 94 9.89 13.84 10.45
N GLU A 95 11.19 14.01 10.23
CA GLU A 95 11.84 13.71 8.94
C GLU A 95 12.07 12.22 8.75
N GLU A 96 12.45 11.53 9.83
CA GLU A 96 12.51 10.08 9.99
C GLU A 96 11.12 9.52 10.35
N PHE A 97 10.12 9.86 9.53
CA PHE A 97 8.77 9.33 9.64
C PHE A 97 8.54 8.24 8.59
N PHE A 98 7.94 7.12 9.01
CA PHE A 98 7.50 6.05 8.10
C PHE A 98 8.62 5.61 7.13
N THR A 99 9.69 5.02 7.68
CA THR A 99 10.95 4.69 6.99
C THR A 99 11.35 3.24 7.26
N ALA A 100 11.74 2.48 6.25
CA ALA A 100 12.21 1.10 6.43
C ALA A 100 13.62 1.03 7.04
N THR A 101 13.78 0.15 8.05
CA THR A 101 15.02 -0.07 8.81
C THR A 101 15.25 -1.55 9.14
N ASP A 102 16.52 -1.95 9.22
CA ASP A 102 16.93 -3.29 9.70
C ASP A 102 16.92 -3.40 11.23
N GLU A 103 16.83 -2.27 11.94
CA GLU A 103 16.79 -2.23 13.40
C GLU A 103 15.48 -2.81 13.95
N ALA A 104 15.58 -3.70 14.92
CA ALA A 104 14.43 -4.25 15.63
C ALA A 104 13.90 -3.23 16.64
N PHE A 105 12.57 -3.12 16.76
CA PHE A 105 11.92 -2.28 17.77
C PHE A 105 11.77 -2.98 19.13
N VAL A 106 12.53 -4.06 19.33
CA VAL A 106 12.57 -4.85 20.55
C VAL A 106 14.01 -5.05 21.01
N ASP A 107 14.21 -5.15 22.32
CA ASP A 107 15.51 -5.45 22.93
C ASP A 107 15.94 -6.93 22.76
N GLU A 108 17.08 -7.29 23.35
CA GLU A 108 17.62 -8.66 23.30
C GLU A 108 16.70 -9.70 23.97
N GLU A 109 15.80 -9.28 24.88
CA GLU A 109 14.83 -10.13 25.57
C GLU A 109 13.47 -10.17 24.84
N GLY A 110 13.26 -9.30 23.83
CA GLY A 110 12.07 -9.23 23.00
C GLY A 110 11.01 -8.22 23.49
N TYR A 111 11.34 -7.34 24.42
CA TYR A 111 10.44 -6.27 24.87
C TYR A 111 10.52 -5.05 23.95
N VAL A 112 9.37 -4.43 23.67
CA VAL A 112 9.29 -3.21 22.84
C VAL A 112 10.10 -2.08 23.48
N ILE A 113 11.01 -1.50 22.71
CA ILE A 113 11.89 -0.42 23.16
C ILE A 113 11.05 0.85 23.40
N GLU A 114 11.12 1.38 24.62
CA GLU A 114 10.39 2.60 24.98
C GLU A 114 10.85 3.79 24.11
N GLY A 115 9.88 4.56 23.61
CA GLY A 115 10.14 5.70 22.73
C GLY A 115 10.41 5.35 21.27
N ILE A 116 10.34 4.08 20.84
CA ILE A 116 10.31 3.69 19.43
C ILE A 116 8.89 3.34 19.01
N HIS A 117 8.43 3.88 17.89
CA HIS A 117 7.15 3.56 17.30
C HIS A 117 7.35 3.08 15.86
N GLY A 118 6.80 1.92 15.52
CA GLY A 118 6.95 1.33 14.19
C GLY A 118 6.09 0.08 13.98
N PHE A 119 6.12 -0.44 12.75
CA PHE A 119 5.53 -1.73 12.39
C PHE A 119 6.65 -2.74 12.24
N ASN A 120 6.53 -3.92 12.87
CA ASN A 120 7.44 -5.03 12.63
C ASN A 120 6.65 -6.27 12.22
N GLN A 121 7.15 -7.00 11.24
CA GLN A 121 6.70 -8.37 10.98
C GLN A 121 7.20 -9.28 12.10
N ASN A 122 6.40 -10.26 12.48
CA ASN A 122 6.87 -11.32 13.38
C ASN A 122 7.94 -12.16 12.66
N LYS A 123 8.89 -12.75 13.40
CA LYS A 123 9.90 -13.67 12.82
C LYS A 123 9.24 -14.85 12.10
N GLU A 124 8.12 -15.33 12.65
CA GLU A 124 7.26 -16.39 12.11
C GLU A 124 6.24 -15.90 11.07
N SER A 125 6.31 -14.63 10.63
CA SER A 125 5.41 -14.11 9.58
C SER A 125 5.84 -14.63 8.20
N ASP A 126 4.87 -15.09 7.41
CA ASP A 126 5.03 -15.41 6.00
C ASP A 126 5.16 -14.14 5.12
N ASN A 127 4.97 -12.94 5.69
CA ASN A 127 5.00 -11.66 5.00
C ASN A 127 6.22 -10.80 5.40
N THR A 128 6.67 -9.98 4.45
CA THR A 128 7.62 -8.86 4.63
C THR A 128 6.97 -7.59 4.07
N PHE A 129 7.55 -6.41 4.28
CA PHE A 129 7.09 -5.17 3.63
C PHE A 129 7.97 -4.83 2.43
N LEU A 130 7.36 -4.53 1.29
CA LEU A 130 8.00 -3.69 0.27
C LEU A 130 7.75 -2.23 0.66
N TYR A 131 8.78 -1.56 1.18
CA TYR A 131 8.78 -0.12 1.39
C TYR A 131 9.04 0.59 0.06
N TYR A 132 8.40 1.74 -0.13
CA TYR A 132 8.65 2.64 -1.25
C TYR A 132 8.50 4.11 -0.82
N ALA A 133 9.31 5.00 -1.39
CA ALA A 133 9.21 6.44 -1.20
C ALA A 133 9.35 7.16 -2.54
N PHE A 134 8.50 8.12 -2.84
CA PHE A 134 8.57 8.90 -4.07
C PHE A 134 8.16 10.35 -3.86
N ASP A 135 8.69 11.22 -4.71
CA ASP A 135 8.26 12.61 -4.84
C ASP A 135 7.45 12.78 -6.12
N PHE A 136 6.33 13.51 -6.08
CA PHE A 136 5.58 13.89 -7.29
C PHE A 136 5.17 15.36 -7.35
N GLU A 137 5.14 15.89 -8.57
CA GLU A 137 4.63 17.21 -8.96
C GLU A 137 3.42 17.00 -9.89
N TYR A 138 2.36 17.82 -9.74
CA TYR A 138 1.24 17.81 -10.68
C TYR A 138 1.51 18.78 -11.84
N ILE A 139 1.73 18.24 -13.03
CA ILE A 139 2.04 19.00 -14.26
C ILE A 139 0.83 19.16 -15.19
N GLY A 140 -0.32 18.57 -14.82
CA GLY A 140 -1.56 18.68 -15.58
C GLY A 140 -2.17 20.09 -15.58
N LYS A 141 -2.93 20.38 -16.64
CA LYS A 141 -3.47 21.73 -16.93
C LYS A 141 -4.88 21.98 -16.38
N GLU A 142 -5.55 20.93 -15.90
CA GLU A 142 -6.91 20.99 -15.34
C GLU A 142 -6.91 20.52 -13.87
N GLN A 143 -8.05 20.55 -13.18
CA GLN A 143 -8.12 19.97 -11.84
C GLN A 143 -8.19 18.45 -11.95
N ARG A 144 -7.28 17.73 -11.28
CA ARG A 144 -7.36 16.27 -11.18
C ARG A 144 -7.96 15.86 -9.85
N THR A 145 -9.05 15.10 -9.92
CA THR A 145 -9.65 14.37 -8.80
C THR A 145 -9.16 12.92 -8.79
N SER A 146 -9.38 12.21 -7.69
CA SER A 146 -9.01 10.79 -7.54
C SER A 146 -7.51 10.48 -7.60
N VAL A 147 -6.63 11.48 -7.40
CA VAL A 147 -5.16 11.39 -7.51
C VAL A 147 -4.55 10.21 -6.76
N LYS A 148 -5.12 9.85 -5.60
CA LYS A 148 -4.66 8.73 -4.77
C LYS A 148 -4.69 7.38 -5.52
N TYR A 149 -5.75 7.15 -6.30
CA TYR A 149 -5.94 5.93 -7.08
C TYR A 149 -4.98 5.83 -8.28
N ASP A 150 -4.48 6.95 -8.80
CA ASP A 150 -3.45 6.93 -9.85
C ASP A 150 -2.13 6.35 -9.30
N PHE A 151 -1.83 6.64 -8.04
CA PHE A 151 -0.64 6.18 -7.34
C PHE A 151 -0.89 4.96 -6.44
N ALA A 152 -2.04 4.30 -6.59
CA ALA A 152 -2.28 2.99 -5.99
C ALA A 152 -1.21 2.02 -6.53
N PRO A 153 -0.36 1.44 -5.67
CA PRO A 153 0.77 0.66 -6.13
C PRO A 153 0.31 -0.72 -6.61
N ARG A 154 0.94 -1.23 -7.66
CA ARG A 154 0.80 -2.62 -8.09
C ARG A 154 2.18 -3.27 -8.13
N VAL A 155 2.31 -4.46 -7.54
CA VAL A 155 3.59 -5.18 -7.52
C VAL A 155 3.47 -6.45 -8.35
N VAL A 156 4.44 -6.68 -9.24
CA VAL A 156 4.53 -7.88 -10.09
C VAL A 156 5.85 -8.58 -9.81
N TYR A 157 5.81 -9.92 -9.70
CA TYR A 157 6.96 -10.78 -9.46
C TYR A 157 7.14 -11.81 -10.58
N ASN A 158 8.36 -11.89 -11.10
CA ASN A 158 8.78 -12.75 -12.21
C ASN A 158 7.84 -12.69 -13.43
N SER A 159 7.30 -11.49 -13.72
CA SER A 159 6.31 -11.21 -14.78
C SER A 159 5.00 -12.03 -14.76
N GLU A 160 4.84 -12.99 -13.84
CA GLU A 160 3.70 -13.92 -13.77
C GLU A 160 2.72 -13.60 -12.62
N TYR A 161 3.24 -13.09 -11.50
CA TYR A 161 2.47 -12.96 -10.26
C TYR A 161 2.24 -11.50 -9.89
N THR A 162 1.00 -11.03 -9.99
CA THR A 162 0.59 -9.74 -9.40
C THR A 162 0.15 -9.94 -7.95
N PHE A 163 0.63 -9.09 -7.04
CA PHE A 163 0.14 -9.08 -5.66
C PHE A 163 -1.08 -8.17 -5.55
N ASP A 164 -2.20 -8.78 -5.17
CA ASP A 164 -3.35 -8.11 -4.58
C ASP A 164 -3.13 -8.17 -3.07
N SER A 165 -2.62 -7.09 -2.48
CA SER A 165 -2.14 -7.10 -1.09
C SER A 165 -2.25 -5.73 -0.45
N ASP A 166 -2.59 -5.73 0.84
CA ASP A 166 -2.77 -4.54 1.64
C ASP A 166 -1.56 -3.61 1.54
N TYR A 167 -1.82 -2.38 1.10
CA TYR A 167 -0.87 -1.30 1.08
C TYR A 167 -1.35 -0.12 1.92
N PHE A 168 -0.39 0.66 2.37
CA PHE A 168 -0.63 1.90 3.10
C PHE A 168 0.41 2.93 2.72
N SER A 169 -0.01 4.18 2.54
CA SER A 169 0.86 5.30 2.19
C SER A 169 0.51 6.58 2.93
N MET A 170 1.54 7.30 3.31
CA MET A 170 1.52 8.61 3.96
C MET A 170 2.13 9.65 3.02
N TYR A 171 1.61 10.87 3.02
CA TYR A 171 2.18 11.99 2.27
C TYR A 171 2.39 13.23 3.13
N ARG A 172 3.24 14.13 2.64
CA ARG A 172 3.26 15.55 3.04
C ARG A 172 3.53 16.43 1.81
N THR A 173 3.04 17.66 1.81
CA THR A 173 3.43 18.65 0.80
C THR A 173 4.66 19.44 1.25
N ARG A 174 5.49 19.83 0.27
CA ARG A 174 6.67 20.66 0.44
C ARG A 174 6.61 21.77 -0.60
N ASN A 175 6.59 23.02 -0.15
CA ASN A 175 6.44 24.20 -1.01
C ASN A 175 7.07 25.42 -0.33
N ASN A 176 8.00 26.10 -1.00
CA ASN A 176 8.57 27.40 -0.58
C ASN A 176 8.89 27.49 0.94
N SER A 177 9.70 26.56 1.43
CA SER A 177 10.11 26.41 2.85
C SER A 177 9.01 26.05 3.85
N LYS A 178 7.80 25.72 3.39
CA LYS A 178 6.75 25.10 4.21
C LYS A 178 6.70 23.60 3.91
N VAL A 179 6.71 22.82 4.97
CA VAL A 179 6.47 21.38 4.95
C VAL A 179 5.17 21.14 5.70
N SER A 180 4.23 20.40 5.12
CA SER A 180 3.01 20.03 5.81
C SER A 180 3.26 18.91 6.82
N THR A 181 2.34 18.80 7.77
CA THR A 181 2.08 17.57 8.51
C THR A 181 2.00 16.36 7.58
N TRP A 182 2.54 15.21 8.01
CA TRP A 182 2.26 13.90 7.41
C TRP A 182 0.77 13.54 7.50
N ALA A 183 0.17 13.02 6.44
CA ALA A 183 -1.24 12.59 6.42
C ALA A 183 -1.44 11.33 5.58
N ASN A 184 -2.57 10.64 5.78
CA ASN A 184 -2.91 9.45 5.00
C ASN A 184 -3.08 9.82 3.52
N PHE A 185 -2.33 9.19 2.62
CA PHE A 185 -2.39 9.43 1.18
C PHE A 185 -3.38 8.49 0.50
N ASP A 186 -3.08 7.20 0.56
CA ASP A 186 -4.01 6.12 0.22
C ASP A 186 -3.74 4.85 1.01
N SER A 187 -4.74 4.00 1.13
CA SER A 187 -4.72 2.78 1.94
C SER A 187 -5.78 1.81 1.47
N ASP A 188 -5.53 0.51 1.58
CA ASP A 188 -6.63 -0.44 1.57
C ASP A 188 -7.58 -0.23 2.78
N SER A 189 -8.82 -0.67 2.60
CA SER A 189 -9.85 -0.77 3.62
C SER A 189 -9.41 -1.52 4.88
N GLU A 190 -8.70 -2.65 4.73
CA GLU A 190 -8.18 -3.43 5.86
C GLU A 190 -6.95 -2.74 6.50
N ALA A 191 -6.04 -2.22 5.67
CA ALA A 191 -4.86 -1.45 6.13
C ALA A 191 -5.25 -0.24 7.02
N THR A 192 -6.42 0.36 6.77
CA THR A 192 -6.99 1.46 7.58
C THR A 192 -7.13 1.12 9.07
N ALA A 193 -7.33 -0.17 9.43
CA ALA A 193 -7.42 -0.60 10.82
C ALA A 193 -6.07 -0.45 11.55
N THR A 194 -4.96 -0.80 10.88
CA THR A 194 -3.60 -0.72 11.41
C THR A 194 -3.19 0.73 11.68
N VAL A 195 -3.57 1.66 10.79
CA VAL A 195 -3.35 3.11 10.96
C VAL A 195 -4.03 3.64 12.22
N LYS A 196 -5.28 3.22 12.45
CA LYS A 196 -6.07 3.58 13.64
C LYS A 196 -5.48 2.99 14.91
N ALA A 197 -4.99 1.75 14.86
CA ALA A 197 -4.35 1.08 16.01
C ALA A 197 -3.11 1.82 16.51
N LEU A 198 -2.37 2.50 15.64
CA LEU A 198 -1.23 3.35 15.99
C LEU A 198 -1.61 4.78 16.41
N GLY A 199 -2.90 5.13 16.45
CA GLY A 199 -3.35 6.50 16.73
C GLY A 199 -2.99 7.52 15.63
N LEU A 200 -2.58 7.05 14.44
CA LEU A 200 -2.16 7.87 13.30
C LEU A 200 -3.35 8.44 12.51
N GLU A 201 -4.38 8.94 13.20
CA GLU A 201 -5.49 9.68 12.57
C GLU A 201 -5.03 11.10 12.16
N ILE A 202 -4.00 11.19 11.33
CA ILE A 202 -3.37 12.44 10.90
C ILE A 202 -4.03 12.96 9.62
N GLY A 203 -5.36 13.08 9.63
CA GLY A 203 -6.13 13.57 8.48
C GLY A 203 -6.12 12.61 7.29
N TYR A 204 -6.49 13.10 6.11
CA TYR A 204 -6.53 12.34 4.86
C TYR A 204 -6.29 13.26 3.67
N PHE A 205 -5.71 12.71 2.61
CA PHE A 205 -5.62 13.35 1.31
C PHE A 205 -7.01 13.44 0.68
N ASN A 206 -7.44 14.65 0.32
CA ASN A 206 -8.75 14.89 -0.31
C ASN A 206 -8.87 14.36 -1.75
N GLY A 207 -7.84 13.66 -2.26
CA GLY A 207 -7.78 13.09 -3.60
C GLY A 207 -7.74 14.11 -4.74
N SER A 208 -7.62 15.42 -4.48
CA SER A 208 -7.82 16.46 -5.49
C SER A 208 -6.71 17.49 -5.52
N ILE A 209 -6.07 17.65 -6.68
CA ILE A 209 -5.01 18.64 -6.92
C ILE A 209 -5.47 19.64 -7.99
N LYS A 210 -5.18 20.91 -7.74
CA LYS A 210 -5.47 22.02 -8.67
C LYS A 210 -4.35 22.14 -9.72
N PRO A 211 -4.67 22.61 -10.94
CA PRO A 211 -3.64 22.88 -11.93
C PRO A 211 -2.70 23.98 -11.46
N LEU A 212 -1.45 23.93 -11.94
CA LEU A 212 -0.40 24.89 -11.61
C LEU A 212 -0.06 24.96 -10.10
N SER A 213 -0.24 23.86 -9.37
CA SER A 213 0.30 23.74 -8.00
C SER A 213 1.83 23.72 -8.03
N ASP A 214 2.46 24.49 -7.14
CA ASP A 214 3.91 24.45 -6.86
C ASP A 214 4.26 23.56 -5.65
N ASP A 215 3.29 22.76 -5.17
CA ASP A 215 3.50 21.73 -4.16
C ASP A 215 4.23 20.50 -4.74
N ILE A 216 5.34 20.12 -4.11
CA ILE A 216 5.92 18.77 -4.23
C ILE A 216 5.27 17.88 -3.17
N TYR A 217 4.69 16.76 -3.59
CA TYR A 217 4.10 15.76 -2.71
C TYR A 217 5.14 14.67 -2.45
N GLU A 218 5.64 14.59 -1.22
CA GLU A 218 6.49 13.49 -0.77
C GLU A 218 5.57 12.40 -0.22
N VAL A 219 5.66 11.19 -0.78
CA VAL A 219 4.85 10.02 -0.39
C VAL A 219 5.78 8.89 0.06
N ARG A 220 5.45 8.25 1.18
CA ARG A 220 6.13 7.05 1.70
C ARG A 220 5.09 5.99 1.96
N GLY A 221 5.31 4.76 1.49
CA GLY A 221 4.34 3.68 1.54
C GLY A 221 4.97 2.31 1.81
N VAL A 222 4.11 1.37 2.19
CA VAL A 222 4.44 -0.04 2.38
C VAL A 222 3.37 -0.91 1.72
N ILE A 223 3.79 -2.07 1.22
CA ILE A 223 2.93 -3.10 0.65
C ILE A 223 3.34 -4.40 1.33
N GLN A 224 2.39 -5.16 1.88
CA GLN A 224 2.73 -6.50 2.37
C GLN A 224 2.96 -7.43 1.17
N ILE A 225 4.08 -8.15 1.16
CA ILE A 225 4.35 -9.18 0.15
C ILE A 225 4.91 -10.45 0.80
N PRO A 226 4.80 -11.63 0.16
CA PRO A 226 5.37 -12.87 0.69
C PRO A 226 6.88 -12.79 0.96
N LYS A 227 7.29 -13.13 2.18
CA LYS A 227 8.67 -13.09 2.67
C LYS A 227 9.65 -13.90 1.82
N LYS A 228 9.20 -15.01 1.23
CA LYS A 228 9.96 -15.83 0.26
C LYS A 228 10.60 -15.02 -0.89
N ILE A 229 10.05 -13.85 -1.25
CA ILE A 229 10.59 -12.98 -2.30
C ILE A 229 11.89 -12.33 -1.85
N LYS A 230 12.01 -11.98 -0.56
CA LYS A 230 13.24 -11.44 0.04
C LYS A 230 14.39 -12.44 -0.04
N GLU A 231 14.06 -13.73 0.03
CA GLU A 231 14.99 -14.87 0.00
C GLU A 231 15.35 -15.32 -1.43
N ASP A 232 14.52 -15.00 -2.45
CA ASP A 232 14.82 -15.30 -3.84
C ASP A 232 15.86 -14.33 -4.42
N SER A 233 17.03 -14.86 -4.77
CA SER A 233 18.15 -14.13 -5.37
C SER A 233 18.03 -13.92 -6.88
N ASN A 234 17.09 -14.59 -7.56
CA ASN A 234 16.81 -14.43 -8.99
C ASN A 234 15.48 -13.71 -9.25
N ARG A 235 14.92 -13.05 -8.23
CA ARG A 235 13.67 -12.28 -8.36
C ARG A 235 13.78 -11.21 -9.44
N GLU A 236 12.75 -11.11 -10.26
CA GLU A 236 12.35 -9.88 -10.92
C GLU A 236 11.18 -9.31 -10.10
N LEU A 237 11.34 -8.14 -9.49
CA LEU A 237 10.29 -7.49 -8.71
C LEU A 237 10.02 -6.10 -9.29
N ILE A 238 8.82 -5.90 -9.83
CA ILE A 238 8.42 -4.66 -10.50
C ILE A 238 7.36 -3.95 -9.67
N LEU A 239 7.66 -2.73 -9.23
CA LEU A 239 6.70 -1.81 -8.63
C LEU A 239 6.15 -0.88 -9.71
N TYR A 240 4.83 -0.87 -9.89
CA TYR A 240 4.14 0.11 -10.72
C TYR A 240 3.62 1.27 -9.86
N LEU A 241 3.95 2.49 -10.25
CA LEU A 241 3.41 3.74 -9.70
C LEU A 241 2.90 4.59 -10.88
N CYS A 242 1.65 5.06 -10.85
CA CYS A 242 1.04 5.79 -11.96
C CYS A 242 1.21 5.10 -13.33
N GLY A 243 1.08 3.77 -13.35
CA GLY A 243 1.27 2.94 -14.55
C GLY A 243 2.72 2.73 -14.99
N VAL A 244 3.71 3.40 -14.39
CA VAL A 244 5.12 3.31 -14.78
C VAL A 244 5.82 2.19 -13.99
N PRO A 245 6.47 1.22 -14.66
CA PRO A 245 7.22 0.15 -13.99
C PRO A 245 8.57 0.63 -13.44
N TYR A 246 8.92 0.16 -12.25
CA TYR A 246 10.23 0.31 -11.61
C TYR A 246 10.77 -1.06 -11.17
N GLU A 247 12.00 -1.37 -11.57
CA GLU A 247 12.75 -2.56 -11.15
C GLU A 247 13.29 -2.38 -9.73
N ILE A 248 12.94 -3.30 -8.83
CA ILE A 248 13.35 -3.34 -7.43
C ILE A 248 14.35 -4.49 -7.23
N HIS A 249 15.53 -4.16 -6.69
CA HIS A 249 16.62 -5.11 -6.44
C HIS A 249 16.67 -5.53 -4.97
#